data_AF-N1UIU0-F1
#
_entry.id   AF-N1UIU0-F1
#
_cell.length_a   1.000
_cell.length_b   1.000
_cell.length_c   1.000
_cell.angle_alpha   90.00
_cell.angle_beta   90.00
_cell.angle_gamma   90.00
#
_symmetry.space_group_name_H-M   'P 1'
#
loop_
_entity.id
_entity.type
_entity.pdbx_description
1 polymer ?
#
loop_
_entity_poly.entity_id
_entity_poly.type
_entity_poly.pdbx_seq_one_letter_code
_entity_poly.pdbx_strand_id
1 'polypeptide(L)'
;MAVVSTLENVDQRLVSFFQDLKRMLPGVYVFESRRSWARQAKLYAACRTGTGSCPAATPGSSAHQFGRALDVNGFSADRDRKTIESVLMRHPDIEWGLTWKVSDPPHFQIRNWSRGLSFSEKIFDGGLWVWAVIAIILILYLNR
;
A
#
# COMPACT_ATOMS: atom_id res chain seq x y z
N MET A 1 -0.97 15.09 -5.43
CA MET A 1 -1.78 13.85 -5.37
C MET A 1 -2.33 13.73 -3.96
N ALA A 2 -3.65 13.77 -3.82
CA ALA A 2 -4.33 13.63 -2.54
C ALA A 2 -4.12 12.21 -1.98
N VAL A 3 -4.18 12.09 -0.66
CA VAL A 3 -4.27 10.80 0.03
C VAL A 3 -5.67 10.25 -0.19
N VAL A 4 -5.79 8.96 -0.48
CA VAL A 4 -7.09 8.28 -0.63
C VAL A 4 -7.37 7.50 0.64
N SER A 5 -8.41 7.85 1.39
CA SER A 5 -8.81 7.18 2.64
C SER A 5 -10.07 6.31 2.49
N THR A 6 -10.64 6.24 1.29
CA THR A 6 -11.83 5.42 0.98
C THR A 6 -11.48 3.95 0.78
N LEU A 7 -12.40 3.04 1.10
CA LEU A 7 -12.22 1.60 0.83
C LEU A 7 -12.59 1.18 -0.60
N GLU A 8 -12.85 2.14 -1.50
CA GLU A 8 -13.14 1.87 -2.90
C GLU A 8 -11.94 1.23 -3.61
N ASN A 9 -12.19 0.18 -4.38
CA ASN A 9 -11.17 -0.57 -5.14
C ASN A 9 -10.04 -1.14 -4.25
N VAL A 10 -10.34 -1.39 -2.97
CA VAL A 10 -9.49 -2.15 -2.04
C VAL A 10 -9.93 -3.61 -2.04
N ASP A 11 -8.98 -4.52 -1.86
CA ASP A 11 -9.25 -5.95 -1.71
C ASP A 11 -10.26 -6.21 -0.58
N GLN A 12 -11.31 -6.98 -0.89
CA GLN A 12 -12.41 -7.24 0.04
C GLN A 12 -11.95 -7.87 1.37
N ARG A 13 -10.83 -8.59 1.38
CA ARG A 13 -10.26 -9.18 2.60
C ARG A 13 -9.75 -8.10 3.55
N LEU A 14 -9.13 -7.05 3.03
CA LEU A 14 -8.74 -5.87 3.82
C LEU A 14 -9.94 -5.07 4.29
N VAL A 15 -10.99 -4.97 3.47
CA VAL A 15 -12.25 -4.31 3.87
C VAL A 15 -12.88 -5.06 5.04
N SER A 16 -12.99 -6.38 4.95
CA SER A 16 -13.51 -7.25 6.01
C SER A 16 -12.69 -7.11 7.31
N PHE A 17 -11.37 -7.17 7.19
CA PHE A 17 -10.45 -6.95 8.30
C PHE A 17 -10.63 -5.58 8.96
N PHE A 18 -10.70 -4.51 8.18
CA PHE A 18 -10.86 -3.17 8.73
C PHE A 18 -12.19 -3.00 9.45
N GLN A 19 -13.27 -3.59 8.92
CA GLN A 19 -14.58 -3.57 9.60
C GLN A 19 -14.51 -4.27 10.96
N ASP A 20 -13.86 -5.43 11.03
CA ASP A 20 -13.65 -6.15 12.29
C ASP A 20 -12.75 -5.39 13.26
N LEU A 21 -11.67 -4.78 12.76
CA LEU A 21 -10.78 -3.94 13.55
C LEU A 21 -11.54 -2.74 14.13
N LYS A 22 -12.38 -2.08 13.32
CA LYS A 22 -13.20 -0.93 13.72
C LYS A 22 -14.24 -1.30 14.77
N ARG A 23 -14.79 -2.51 14.75
CA ARG A 23 -15.69 -3.01 15.81
C ARG A 23 -14.97 -3.15 17.15
N MET A 24 -13.73 -3.65 17.13
CA MET A 24 -12.93 -3.86 18.34
C MET A 24 -12.29 -2.57 18.86
N LEU A 25 -11.90 -1.67 17.95
CA LEU A 25 -11.25 -0.39 18.23
C LEU A 25 -12.00 0.73 17.51
N PRO A 26 -13.10 1.27 18.07
CA PRO A 26 -13.94 2.26 17.39
C PRO A 26 -13.23 3.55 16.98
N GLY A 27 -12.07 3.86 17.58
CA GLY A 27 -11.26 5.04 17.24
C GLY A 27 -10.47 4.93 15.94
N VAL A 28 -10.30 3.73 15.37
CA VAL A 28 -9.44 3.55 14.20
C VAL A 28 -10.02 4.14 12.92
N TYR A 29 -9.18 4.62 12.02
CA TYR A 29 -9.61 5.12 10.72
C TYR A 29 -8.55 4.84 9.66
N VAL A 30 -8.98 4.69 8.41
CA VAL A 30 -8.08 4.54 7.26
C VAL A 30 -7.45 5.89 6.97
N PHE A 31 -6.13 5.97 7.11
CA PHE A 31 -5.35 7.13 6.70
C PHE A 31 -5.08 7.08 5.20
N GLU A 32 -4.56 5.97 4.69
CA GLU A 32 -4.27 5.78 3.27
C GLU A 32 -4.63 4.36 2.83
N SER A 33 -5.27 4.24 1.67
CA SER A 33 -5.73 2.98 1.09
C SER A 33 -5.03 2.74 -0.25
N ARG A 34 -5.63 3.16 -1.36
CA ARG A 34 -4.96 3.17 -2.67
C ARG A 34 -3.98 4.32 -2.78
N ARG A 35 -2.87 4.06 -3.46
CA ARG A 35 -1.83 5.06 -3.74
C ARG A 35 -1.45 5.03 -5.21
N SER A 36 -1.57 6.16 -5.89
CA SER A 36 -1.11 6.25 -7.29
C SER A 36 0.40 5.98 -7.43
N TRP A 37 0.83 5.50 -8.60
CA TRP A 37 2.24 5.35 -8.93
C TRP A 37 3.04 6.64 -8.71
N ALA A 38 2.53 7.78 -9.16
CA ALA A 38 3.20 9.09 -9.01
C ALA A 38 3.38 9.50 -7.55
N ARG A 39 2.39 9.19 -6.68
CA ARG A 39 2.51 9.43 -5.24
C ARG A 39 3.57 8.52 -4.62
N GLN A 40 3.62 7.24 -5.01
CA GLN A 40 4.68 6.33 -4.55
C GLN A 40 6.07 6.81 -5.00
N ALA A 41 6.21 7.28 -6.23
CA ALA A 41 7.46 7.89 -6.72
C ALA A 41 7.89 9.10 -5.89
N LYS A 42 6.95 9.97 -5.52
CA LYS A 42 7.24 11.11 -4.64
C LYS A 42 7.70 10.66 -3.24
N LEU A 43 7.02 9.68 -2.63
CA LEU A 43 7.39 9.16 -1.31
C LEU A 43 8.76 8.48 -1.33
N TYR A 44 9.01 7.66 -2.36
CA TYR A 44 10.30 7.01 -2.55
C TYR A 44 11.42 8.05 -2.69
N ALA A 45 11.24 9.06 -3.53
CA ALA A 45 12.23 10.14 -3.70
C ALA A 45 12.46 10.93 -2.40
N ALA A 46 11.40 11.23 -1.64
CA ALA A 46 11.52 11.92 -0.35
C ALA A 46 12.31 11.08 0.67
N CYS A 47 12.01 9.78 0.78
CA CYS A 47 12.78 8.86 1.62
C CYS A 47 14.25 8.77 1.18
N ARG A 48 14.53 8.67 -0.12
CA ARG A 48 15.90 8.62 -0.67
C ARG A 48 16.71 9.91 -0.45
N THR A 49 16.03 11.05 -0.38
CA THR A 49 16.65 12.37 -0.15
C THR A 49 16.68 12.76 1.33
N GLY A 50 16.19 11.91 2.24
CA GLY A 50 16.13 12.19 3.68
C GLY A 50 15.10 13.25 4.08
N THR A 51 14.17 13.60 3.19
CA THR A 51 13.14 14.62 3.41
C THR A 51 11.76 14.03 3.74
N GLY A 52 11.65 12.70 3.77
CA GLY A 52 10.40 11.99 4.06
C GLY A 52 10.60 10.68 4.83
N SER A 53 9.49 10.08 5.25
CA SER A 53 9.48 8.85 6.04
C SER A 53 9.96 7.63 5.26
N CYS A 54 10.75 6.80 5.93
CA CYS A 54 11.21 5.49 5.45
C CYS A 54 10.69 4.39 6.38
N PRO A 55 10.48 3.15 5.90
CA PRO A 55 10.82 2.67 4.57
C PRO A 55 9.78 3.09 3.51
N ALA A 56 10.24 3.33 2.28
CA ALA A 56 9.37 3.56 1.13
C ALA A 56 9.72 2.57 0.02
N ALA A 57 8.71 1.83 -0.47
CA ALA A 57 8.89 0.91 -1.59
C ALA A 57 9.17 1.67 -2.90
N THR A 58 9.87 1.03 -3.84
CA THR A 58 10.03 1.56 -5.20
C THR A 58 8.67 1.72 -5.89
N PRO A 59 8.52 2.67 -6.82
CA PRO A 59 7.29 2.81 -7.59
C PRO A 59 6.99 1.55 -8.39
N GLY A 60 5.76 1.04 -8.27
CA GLY A 60 5.34 -0.24 -8.84
C GLY A 60 5.53 -1.43 -7.92
N SER A 61 6.08 -1.21 -6.73
CA SER A 61 6.39 -2.26 -5.74
C SER A 61 5.69 -2.04 -4.40
N SER A 62 4.71 -1.14 -4.33
CA SER A 62 3.90 -0.92 -3.12
C SER A 62 2.53 -1.59 -3.24
N ALA A 63 2.13 -2.34 -2.22
CA ALA A 63 0.81 -2.96 -2.14
C ALA A 63 -0.35 -1.94 -2.24
N HIS A 64 -0.15 -0.69 -1.78
CA HIS A 64 -1.15 0.37 -1.92
C HIS A 64 -1.48 0.71 -3.37
N GLN A 65 -0.52 0.55 -4.31
CA GLN A 65 -0.79 0.80 -5.72
C GLN A 65 -1.83 -0.15 -6.29
N PHE A 66 -1.90 -1.36 -5.73
CA PHE A 66 -2.77 -2.43 -6.20
C PHE A 66 -4.02 -2.60 -5.33
N GLY A 67 -4.29 -1.68 -4.38
CA GLY A 67 -5.39 -1.81 -3.42
C GLY A 67 -5.24 -3.01 -2.47
N ARG A 68 -4.00 -3.43 -2.22
CA ARG A 68 -3.66 -4.60 -1.39
C ARG A 68 -3.03 -4.22 -0.04
N ALA A 69 -3.13 -2.96 0.37
CA ALA A 69 -2.72 -2.47 1.69
C ALA A 69 -3.63 -1.36 2.22
N LEU A 70 -3.57 -1.15 3.54
CA LEU A 70 -4.20 -0.08 4.29
C LEU A 70 -3.21 0.46 5.32
N ASP A 71 -3.09 1.78 5.39
CA ASP A 71 -2.51 2.50 6.52
C ASP A 71 -3.65 2.93 7.44
N VAL A 72 -3.64 2.40 8.66
CA VAL A 72 -4.68 2.65 9.67
C VAL A 72 -4.07 3.44 10.83
N ASN A 73 -4.79 4.47 11.29
CA ASN A 73 -4.43 5.28 12.45
C ASN A 73 -5.52 5.16 13.53
N GLY A 74 -5.32 5.83 14.67
CA GLY A 74 -6.29 5.87 15.77
C GLY A 74 -6.16 4.72 16.78
N PHE A 75 -5.01 4.03 16.79
CA PHE A 75 -4.64 3.04 17.80
C PHE A 75 -3.19 3.27 18.28
N SER A 76 -2.84 2.62 19.39
CA SER A 76 -1.47 2.48 19.88
C SER A 76 -0.99 1.05 19.63
N ALA A 77 0.11 0.90 18.91
CA ALA A 77 0.67 -0.41 18.57
C ALA A 77 1.09 -1.23 19.80
N ASP A 78 1.38 -0.58 20.93
CA ASP A 78 1.75 -1.23 22.19
C ASP A 78 0.52 -1.63 23.00
N ARG A 79 -0.38 -0.66 23.26
CA ARG A 79 -1.56 -0.89 24.10
C ARG A 79 -2.59 -1.79 23.42
N ASP A 80 -2.82 -1.56 22.14
CA ASP A 80 -3.91 -2.20 21.39
C ASP A 80 -3.43 -3.49 20.66
N ARG A 81 -2.17 -3.88 20.87
CA ARG A 81 -1.49 -5.01 20.20
C ARG A 81 -2.28 -6.31 20.24
N LYS A 82 -2.66 -6.76 21.44
CA LYS A 82 -3.36 -8.04 21.63
C LYS A 82 -4.70 -8.06 20.90
N THR A 83 -5.39 -6.93 20.90
CA THR A 83 -6.66 -6.76 20.17
C THR A 83 -6.41 -6.88 18.66
N ILE A 84 -5.42 -6.18 18.13
CA ILE A 84 -5.06 -6.24 16.69
C ILE A 84 -4.64 -7.66 16.30
N GLU A 85 -3.78 -8.31 17.09
CA GLU A 85 -3.36 -9.70 16.88
C GLU A 85 -4.56 -10.67 16.89
N SER A 86 -5.54 -10.46 17.78
CA SER A 86 -6.76 -11.27 17.81
C SER A 86 -7.65 -11.10 16.57
N VAL A 87 -7.69 -9.91 15.98
CA VAL A 87 -8.37 -9.67 14.71
C VAL A 87 -7.59 -10.36 13.59
N LEU A 88 -6.26 -10.21 13.55
CA LEU A 88 -5.40 -10.86 12.55
C LEU A 88 -5.49 -12.40 12.56
N MET A 89 -5.72 -13.03 13.71
CA MET A 89 -5.97 -14.49 13.77
C MET A 89 -7.20 -14.93 12.97
N ARG A 90 -8.17 -14.04 12.77
CA ARG A 90 -9.37 -14.29 11.94
C ARG A 90 -9.18 -13.90 10.48
N HIS A 91 -8.09 -13.20 10.16
CA HIS A 91 -7.70 -12.75 8.82
C HIS A 91 -6.27 -13.21 8.51
N PRO A 92 -6.03 -14.53 8.40
CA PRO A 92 -4.68 -15.11 8.35
C PRO A 92 -3.87 -14.70 7.11
N ASP A 93 -4.55 -14.25 6.06
CA ASP A 93 -3.97 -13.76 4.82
C ASP A 93 -3.50 -12.30 4.91
N ILE A 94 -3.70 -11.63 6.03
CA ILE A 94 -3.22 -10.27 6.30
C ILE A 94 -1.95 -10.33 7.16
N GLU A 95 -1.00 -9.48 6.84
CA GLU A 95 0.17 -9.21 7.66
C GLU A 95 0.18 -7.77 8.14
N TRP A 96 0.82 -7.58 9.29
CA TRP A 96 0.96 -6.30 9.95
C TRP A 96 2.41 -5.84 9.93
N GLY A 97 2.64 -4.61 9.43
CA GLY A 97 3.94 -3.98 9.29
C GLY A 97 4.69 -3.81 10.62
N LEU A 98 4.02 -3.90 11.77
CA LEU A 98 4.69 -3.96 13.08
C LEU A 98 5.74 -5.08 13.14
N THR A 99 5.47 -6.22 12.51
CA THR A 99 6.31 -7.43 12.59
C THR A 99 7.47 -7.48 11.60
N TRP A 100 7.63 -6.45 10.77
CA TRP A 100 8.70 -6.39 9.78
C TRP A 100 10.05 -6.01 10.39
N LYS A 101 11.13 -6.33 9.67
CA LYS A 101 12.50 -5.95 10.08
C LYS A 101 12.64 -4.44 10.29
N VAL A 102 12.00 -3.65 9.44
CA VAL A 102 11.80 -2.22 9.65
C VAL A 102 10.32 -2.05 9.92
N SER A 103 10.00 -1.70 11.17
CA SER A 103 8.63 -1.66 11.64
C SER A 103 7.85 -0.51 11.00
N ASP A 104 6.63 -0.81 10.55
CA ASP A 104 5.68 0.15 10.02
C ASP A 104 4.29 -0.08 10.66
N PRO A 105 4.06 0.41 11.88
CA PRO A 105 2.88 0.06 12.66
C PRO A 105 1.52 0.41 12.01
N PRO A 106 1.35 1.53 11.28
CA PRO A 106 0.09 1.80 10.60
C PRO A 106 -0.26 0.82 9.48
N HIS A 107 0.74 0.12 8.91
CA HIS A 107 0.60 -0.60 7.64
C HIS A 107 0.07 -2.02 7.81
N PHE A 108 -1.00 -2.35 7.09
CA PHE A 108 -1.56 -3.70 6.95
C PHE A 108 -1.65 -4.07 5.48
N GLN A 109 -1.28 -5.29 5.10
CA GLN A 109 -1.37 -5.73 3.71
C GLN A 109 -1.73 -7.20 3.57
N ILE A 110 -2.18 -7.56 2.36
CA ILE A 110 -2.31 -8.96 1.97
C ILE A 110 -0.92 -9.60 1.91
N ARG A 111 -0.77 -10.76 2.56
CA ARG A 111 0.43 -11.60 2.45
C ARG A 111 0.65 -12.00 1.01
N ASN A 112 1.90 -11.90 0.54
CA ASN A 112 2.24 -12.21 -0.85
C ASN A 112 1.37 -11.45 -1.88
N TRP A 113 0.96 -10.21 -1.57
CA TRP A 113 0.05 -9.40 -2.41
C TRP A 113 0.42 -9.30 -3.89
N SER A 114 1.70 -9.44 -4.23
CA SER A 114 2.20 -9.35 -5.60
C SER A 114 1.93 -10.61 -6.43
N ARG A 115 1.56 -11.73 -5.79
CA ARG A 115 1.21 -12.97 -6.48
C ARG A 115 -0.16 -12.82 -7.13
N GLY A 116 -0.24 -13.20 -8.40
CA GLY A 116 -1.49 -13.20 -9.17
C GLY A 116 -1.88 -11.84 -9.76
N LEU A 117 -1.03 -10.82 -9.69
CA LEU A 117 -1.26 -9.55 -10.39
C LEU A 117 -1.36 -9.79 -11.90
N SER A 118 -2.49 -9.35 -12.47
CA SER A 118 -2.71 -9.36 -13.91
C SER A 118 -1.74 -8.45 -14.64
N PHE A 119 -1.57 -8.69 -15.94
CA PHE A 119 -0.75 -7.81 -16.78
C PHE A 119 -1.30 -6.38 -16.81
N SER A 120 -2.62 -6.23 -16.83
CA SER A 120 -3.30 -4.93 -16.77
C SER A 120 -2.95 -4.15 -15.50
N GLU A 121 -3.04 -4.79 -14.33
CA GLU A 121 -2.65 -4.16 -13.05
C GLU A 121 -1.17 -3.73 -13.07
N LYS A 122 -0.27 -4.57 -13.59
CA LYS A 122 1.15 -4.20 -13.71
C LYS A 122 1.36 -3.00 -14.63
N ILE A 123 0.59 -2.89 -15.70
CA ILE A 123 0.64 -1.73 -16.59
C ILE A 123 0.15 -0.47 -15.88
N PHE A 124 -1.11 -0.46 -15.43
CA PHE A 124 -1.76 0.76 -14.97
C PHE A 124 -1.33 1.15 -13.56
N ASP A 125 -1.41 0.22 -12.60
CA ASP A 125 -1.09 0.47 -11.20
C ASP A 125 0.43 0.35 -10.93
N GLY A 126 1.07 -0.63 -11.58
CA GLY A 126 2.51 -0.88 -11.48
C GLY A 126 3.37 0.11 -12.25
N GLY A 127 2.79 0.86 -13.19
CA GLY A 127 3.48 1.92 -13.93
C GLY A 127 4.33 1.46 -15.11
N LEU A 128 4.13 0.24 -15.63
CA LEU A 128 4.82 -0.16 -16.88
C LEU A 128 4.46 0.76 -18.07
N TRP A 129 3.34 1.49 -18.00
CA TRP A 129 3.00 2.52 -18.98
C TRP A 129 4.08 3.61 -19.11
N VAL A 130 4.83 3.91 -18.04
CA VAL A 130 5.92 4.88 -18.08
C VAL A 130 7.01 4.42 -19.06
N TRP A 131 7.36 3.13 -19.03
CA TRP A 131 8.33 2.55 -19.95
C TRP A 131 7.82 2.50 -21.38
N ALA A 132 6.52 2.23 -21.58
CA ALA A 132 5.92 2.29 -22.90
C ALA A 132 6.03 3.71 -23.49
N VAL A 133 5.76 4.75 -22.71
CA VAL A 133 5.90 6.15 -23.14
C VAL A 133 7.37 6.46 -23.47
N ILE A 134 8.32 6.07 -22.62
CA ILE A 134 9.75 6.27 -22.87
C ILE A 134 10.17 5.57 -24.18
N ALA A 135 9.75 4.32 -24.40
CA ALA A 135 10.06 3.58 -25.61
C ALA A 135 9.51 4.26 -26.86
N ILE A 136 8.26 4.74 -26.82
CA ILE A 136 7.65 5.49 -27.93
C ILE A 136 8.45 6.76 -28.23
N ILE A 137 8.84 7.53 -27.21
CA ILE A 137 9.67 8.74 -27.39
C ILE A 137 11.01 8.37 -28.02
N LEU A 138 11.70 7.36 -27.50
CA LEU A 138 12.99 6.93 -28.05
C LEU A 138 12.86 6.51 -29.52
N ILE A 139 11.83 5.75 -29.88
CA ILE A 139 11.57 5.36 -31.28
C ILE A 139 11.36 6.60 -32.15
N LEU A 140 10.53 7.56 -31.72
CA LEU A 140 10.23 8.76 -32.53
C LEU A 140 11.45 9.68 -32.74
N TYR A 141 12.38 9.72 -31.78
CA TYR A 141 13.57 10.59 -31.86
C TYR A 141 14.80 9.90 -32.45
N LEU A 142 14.91 8.56 -32.35
CA LEU A 142 16.04 7.79 -32.88
C LEU A 142 15.80 7.21 -34.29
N ASN A 143 14.55 7.17 -34.77
CA ASN A 143 14.23 6.89 -36.19
C ASN A 143 14.19 8.17 -37.06
N ARG A 144 14.79 9.27 -36.59
CA ARG A 144 15.10 10.46 -37.40
C ARG A 144 16.60 10.52 -37.64
#